data_AF-A0A9E3PMT4-F1
#
_entry.id   AF-A0A9E3PMT4-F1
#
_cell.length_a   1.000
_cell.length_b   1.000
_cell.length_c   1.000
_cell.angle_alpha   90.00
_cell.angle_beta   90.00
_cell.angle_gamma   90.00
#
_symmetry.space_group_name_H-M   'P 1'
#
loop_
_entity.id
_entity.type
_entity.pdbx_description
1 polymer ?
#
loop_
_entity_poly.entity_id
_entity_poly.type
_entity_poly.pdbx_seq_one_letter_code
_entity_poly.pdbx_strand_id
1 'polypeptide(L)' 'MVRLKHILAPTGPLPVSKSRFWAKVKTGEFPQQVRLGGTTSWRAKEIWELINNRNPPAKTKR' A
#
# COMPACT_ATOMS: atom_id res chain seq x y z
N MET A 1 2.60 -5.20 10.03
CA MET A 1 2.84 -4.02 9.16
C MET A 1 3.68 -4.46 7.98
N VAL A 2 3.46 -3.90 6.79
CA VAL A 2 4.15 -4.30 5.55
C VAL A 2 4.97 -3.14 5.03
N ARG A 3 6.19 -3.45 4.57
CA ARG A 3 7.09 -2.47 3.93
C ARG A 3 6.95 -2.56 2.42
N LEU A 4 7.26 -1.45 1.76
CA LEU A 4 7.20 -1.28 0.31
C LEU A 4 7.80 -2.45 -0.51
N LYS A 5 8.95 -2.97 -0.07
CA LYS A 5 9.65 -4.10 -0.70
C LYS A 5 8.88 -5.43 -0.71
N HIS A 6 7.94 -5.63 0.21
CA HIS A 6 7.11 -6.84 0.26
C HIS A 6 5.82 -6.71 -0.55
N ILE A 7 5.53 -5.50 -1.04
CA ILE A 7 4.31 -5.18 -1.80
C ILE A 7 4.62 -5.15 -3.29
N LEU A 8 5.81 -4.66 -3.64
CA LEU A 8 6.30 -4.55 -5.01
C LEU A 8 7.02 -5.85 -5.44
N ALA A 9 6.90 -6.20 -6.72
CA ALA A 9 7.69 -7.26 -7.34
C ALA A 9 9.21 -7.01 -7.18
N PRO A 10 10.05 -8.07 -7.08
CA PRO A 10 9.75 -9.49 -7.34
C PRO A 10 9.18 -10.27 -6.14
N THR A 11 9.16 -9.68 -4.94
CA THR A 11 8.71 -10.37 -3.71
C THR A 11 7.21 -10.19 -3.44
N GLY A 12 6.58 -9.20 -4.06
CA GLY A 12 5.17 -8.86 -3.83
C GLY A 12 4.22 -9.22 -4.98
N PRO A 13 2.90 -9.30 -4.69
CA PRO A 13 1.86 -9.70 -5.64
C PRO A 13 1.46 -8.61 -6.66
N LEU A 14 1.94 -7.38 -6.48
CA LEU A 14 1.57 -6.23 -7.31
C LEU A 14 2.71 -5.94 -8.31
N PRO A 15 2.50 -6.14 -9.63
CA PRO A 15 3.50 -5.83 -10.66
C PRO A 15 3.52 -4.33 -10.98
N VAL A 16 3.70 -3.51 -9.95
CA VAL A 16 3.85 -2.05 -10.08
C VAL A 16 5.22 -1.64 -9.57
N SER A 17 5.81 -0.61 -10.19
CA SER A 17 7.06 -0.04 -9.71
C SER A 17 6.83 0.84 -8.49
N LYS A 18 7.88 1.04 -7.69
CA LYS A 18 7.86 1.93 -6.51
C LYS A 18 7.24 3.29 -6.85
N SER A 19 7.66 3.90 -7.95
CA SER A 19 7.17 5.23 -8.38
C SER A 19 5.67 5.22 -8.69
N ARG A 20 5.17 4.20 -9.40
CA ARG A 20 3.74 4.05 -9.71
C ARG A 20 2.91 3.89 -8.43
N PHE A 21 3.42 3.11 -7.48
CA PHE A 21 2.80 2.94 -6.16
C PHE A 21 2.70 4.28 -5.42
N TRP A 22 3.79 5.05 -5.35
CA TRP A 22 3.79 6.39 -4.74
C TRP A 22 2.82 7.35 -5.43
N ALA A 23 2.76 7.33 -6.77
CA ALA A 23 1.81 8.13 -7.52
C ALA A 23 0.37 7.79 -7.10
N LYS A 24 0.02 6.50 -7.03
CA LYS A 24 -1.32 6.07 -6.63
C LYS A 24 -1.64 6.32 -5.15
N VAL A 25 -0.65 6.26 -4.25
CA VAL A 25 -0.80 6.70 -2.85
C VAL A 25 -1.12 8.19 -2.79
N LYS A 26 -0.48 9.01 -3.65
CA LYS A 26 -0.77 10.44 -3.76
C LYS A 26 -2.15 10.72 -4.37
N THR A 27 -2.59 9.92 -5.35
CA THR A 27 -3.94 10.01 -5.94
C THR A 27 -5.04 9.55 -4.98
N GLY A 28 -4.70 8.86 -3.89
CA GLY A 28 -5.65 8.30 -2.94
C GLY A 28 -6.28 6.97 -3.38
N GLU A 29 -5.77 6.35 -4.45
CA GLU A 29 -6.17 5.00 -4.85
C GLU A 29 -5.57 3.92 -3.93
N PHE A 30 -4.44 4.22 -3.28
CA PHE A 30 -3.67 3.28 -2.47
C PHE A 30 -3.65 3.66 -0.99
N PRO A 31 -3.42 2.71 -0.07
CA PRO A 31 -3.45 2.98 1.36
C PRO A 31 -2.38 3.98 1.77
N GLN A 32 -2.75 4.81 2.75
CA GLN A 32 -1.90 5.89 3.20
C GLN A 32 -0.73 5.36 4.04
N GLN A 33 0.42 6.03 3.94
CA GLN A 33 1.58 5.63 4.70
C GLN A 33 1.38 5.83 6.21
N VAL A 34 1.82 4.84 6.99
CA VAL A 34 1.94 4.89 8.44
C VAL A 34 3.40 5.08 8.80
N ARG A 35 3.70 6.13 9.57
CA ARG A 35 5.05 6.43 10.01
C ARG A 35 5.36 5.60 11.27
N LEU A 36 6.28 4.63 11.15
CA LEU A 36 6.74 3.84 12.29
C LEU A 36 8.25 4.08 12.46
N GLY A 37 8.63 4.84 13.48
CA GLY A 37 10.03 5.02 13.87
C GLY A 37 10.98 5.42 12.74
N GLY A 38 10.57 6.37 11.88
CA GLY A 38 11.39 6.86 10.76
C GLY A 38 11.25 6.09 9.44
N THR A 39 10.58 4.93 9.44
CA THR A 39 10.29 4.17 8.21
C THR A 39 8.83 4.31 7.79
N THR A 40 8.60 4.47 6.49
CA THR A 40 7.29 4.40 5.87
C THR A 40 6.80 2.95 5.79
N SER A 41 5.70 2.64 6.47
CA SER A 41 5.08 1.31 6.48
C SER A 41 3.59 1.40 6.17
N TRP A 42 2.99 0.31 5.73
CA TRP A 42 1.56 0.22 5.45
C TRP A 42 0.92 -0.88 6.29
N ARG A 43 -0.40 -0.81 6.51
CA ARG A 43 -1.12 -1.91 7.15
C ARG A 43 -1.24 -3.04 6.13
N ALA A 44 -0.92 -4.27 6.57
CA ALA A 44 -1.02 -5.45 5.72
C ALA A 44 -2.45 -5.61 5.18
N LYS A 45 -3.41 -5.48 6.09
CA LYS A 45 -4.83 -5.66 5.81
C LYS A 45 -5.31 -4.77 4.66
N GLU A 46 -5.01 -3.47 4.69
CA GLU A 46 -5.42 -2.54 3.63
C GLU A 46 -4.81 -2.87 2.26
N ILE A 47 -3.60 -3.42 2.23
CA ILE A 47 -2.95 -3.82 0.98
C ILE A 47 -3.57 -5.10 0.44
N TRP A 48 -3.81 -6.08 1.30
CA TRP A 48 -4.52 -7.31 0.93
C TRP A 48 -5.95 -7.00 0.47
N GLU A 49 -6.64 -6.08 1.13
CA GLU A 49 -7.95 -5.58 0.72
C GLU A 49 -7.86 -4.85 -0.63
N LEU A 50 -6.84 -4.03 -0.89
CA LEU A 50 -6.64 -3.38 -2.18
C LEU A 50 -6.35 -4.37 -3.33
N ILE A 51 -5.64 -5.45 -3.04
CA ILE A 51 -5.34 -6.49 -4.04
C ILE A 51 -6.58 -7.35 -4.32
N ASN A 52 -7.29 -7.74 -3.26
CA ASN A 52 -8.42 -8.66 -3.35
C ASN A 52 -9.72 -7.96 -3.77
N ASN A 53 -9.93 -6.72 -3.34
CA ASN A 53 -11.05 -5.88 -3.69
C ASN A 53 -10.54 -4.85 -4.70
N ARG A 54 -10.94 -5.00 -5.97
CA ARG A 54 -10.64 -4.10 -7.09
C ARG A 54 -11.34 -2.72 -6.96
N ASN A 55 -11.55 -2.24 -5.73
CA ASN A 55 -12.29 -1.05 -5.33
C ASN A 55 -11.52 -0.32 -4.21
N PRO A 56 -11.34 1.02 -4.29
CA PRO A 56 -10.52 1.77 -3.35
C PRO A 56 -10.97 1.57 -1.90
N PRO A 57 -10.03 1.44 -0.94
CA PRO A 57 -10.38 1.25 0.46
C PRO A 57 -11.04 2.53 0.98
N ALA A 58 -12.34 2.43 1.26
CA ALA A 58 -13.07 3.42 2.03
C ALA A 58 -12.37 3.61 3.38
N LYS A 59 -11.93 4.85 3.62
CA LYS A 59 -11.21 5.33 4.80
C LYS A 59 -11.66 4.63 6.08
N THR A 60 -10.85 3.71 6.60
CA THR A 60 -11.01 3.18 7.96
C THR A 60 -10.02 3.90 8.88
N LYS A 61 -10.47 5.06 9.38
CA LYS A 61 -10.01 5.60 10.66
C LYS A 61 -10.56 4.70 11.76
N ARG A 62 -9.67 4.04 12.50
CA ARG A 62 -9.84 3.76 13.93
C ARG A 62 -8.60 4.30 14.62
#